data_AF-A0A7I7L2S0-F1
#
_entry.id   AF-A0A7I7L2S0-F1
#
_cell.length_a   1.000
_cell.length_b   1.000
_cell.length_c   1.000
_cell.angle_alpha   90.00
_cell.angle_beta   90.00
_cell.angle_gamma   90.00
#
_symmetry.space_group_name_H-M   'P 1'
#
loop_
_entity.id
_entity.type
_entity.pdbx_description
1 polymer ?
#
loop_
_entity_poly.entity_id
_entity_poly.type
_entity_poly.pdbx_seq_one_letter_code
_entity_poly.pdbx_strand_id
1 'polypeptide(L)'
;MREVIGLGQLRSHACGYLDRVGAGETIDVVRRGKLVARVAPIPERSMKATAAGGWVVGLDELRTRAGRCFDRVAAGETIDVVRRGELVARIESAARDEPRRTA
;
A
#
# COMPACT_ATOMS: atom_id res chain seq x y z
N MET A 1 9.65 11.31 2.75
CA MET A 1 10.46 10.88 1.59
C MET A 1 9.66 9.84 0.81
N ARG A 2 9.95 9.64 -0.47
CA ARG A 2 9.25 8.64 -1.29
C ARG A 2 10.26 7.59 -1.71
N GLU A 3 10.15 6.38 -1.16
CA GLU A 3 11.02 5.27 -1.51
C GLU A 3 10.33 4.39 -2.56
N VAL A 4 11.03 4.07 -3.65
CA VAL A 4 10.50 3.21 -4.71
C VAL A 4 11.06 1.81 -4.54
N ILE A 5 10.19 0.82 -4.37
CA ILE A 5 10.58 -0.57 -4.13
C ILE A 5 9.90 -1.54 -5.10
N GLY A 6 10.59 -2.62 -5.43
CA GLY A 6 10.00 -3.70 -6.22
C GLY A 6 9.02 -4.55 -5.41
N LEU A 7 8.03 -5.15 -6.08
CA LEU A 7 7.12 -6.14 -5.47
C LEU A 7 7.86 -7.26 -4.72
N GLY A 8 9.00 -7.72 -5.27
CA GLY A 8 9.83 -8.75 -4.64
C GLY A 8 10.47 -8.27 -3.34
N GLN A 9 10.90 -7.00 -3.28
CA GLN A 9 11.46 -6.39 -2.06
C GLN A 9 10.37 -6.23 -1.00
N LEU A 10 9.19 -5.76 -1.41
CA LEU A 10 8.06 -5.62 -0.49
C LEU A 10 7.64 -6.98 0.09
N ARG A 11 7.60 -8.06 -0.70
CA ARG A 11 7.27 -9.39 -0.17
C ARG A 11 8.27 -9.86 0.90
N SER A 12 9.56 -9.64 0.67
CA SER A 12 10.62 -10.07 1.60
C SER A 12 10.70 -9.19 2.85
N HIS A 13 10.52 -7.88 2.73
CA HIS A 13 10.72 -6.90 3.80
C HIS A 13 9.44 -6.14 4.18
N ALA A 14 8.26 -6.73 3.95
CA ALA A 14 6.96 -6.09 4.18
C ALA A 14 6.84 -5.42 5.55
N CYS A 15 7.32 -6.09 6.61
CA CYS A 15 7.26 -5.54 7.96
C CYS A 15 8.07 -4.24 8.09
N GLY A 16 9.33 -4.24 7.65
CA GLY A 16 10.20 -3.07 7.78
C GLY A 16 9.69 -1.87 6.97
N TYR A 17 9.15 -2.14 5.77
CA TYR A 17 8.53 -1.09 4.97
C TYR A 17 7.25 -0.55 5.58
N LEU A 18 6.40 -1.41 6.15
CA LEU A 18 5.17 -0.97 6.83
C LEU A 18 5.46 -0.20 8.12
N ASP A 19 6.50 -0.57 8.88
CA ASP A 19 6.96 0.19 10.05
C ASP A 19 7.39 1.61 9.64
N ARG A 20 8.14 1.76 8.54
CA ARG A 20 8.49 3.08 7.98
C ARG A 20 7.26 3.87 7.53
N VAL A 21 6.31 3.20 6.87
CA VAL A 21 5.06 3.84 6.45
C VAL A 21 4.24 4.30 7.66
N GLY A 22 4.13 3.47 8.70
CA GLY A 22 3.49 3.84 9.96
C GLY A 22 4.16 5.04 10.64
N ALA A 23 5.48 5.22 10.44
CA ALA A 23 6.22 6.39 10.92
C ALA A 23 6.01 7.66 10.06
N GLY A 24 5.23 7.59 8.98
CA GLY A 24 4.94 8.73 8.10
C GLY A 24 5.63 8.67 6.74
N GLU A 25 6.35 7.59 6.41
CA GLU A 25 6.96 7.42 5.09
C GLU A 25 5.96 6.97 4.03
N THR A 26 6.20 7.30 2.76
CA THR A 26 5.37 6.84 1.65
C THR A 26 6.21 6.02 0.70
N ILE A 27 5.72 4.86 0.29
CA ILE A 27 6.47 3.89 -0.50
C ILE A 27 5.75 3.61 -1.81
N ASP A 28 6.46 3.74 -2.91
CA ASP A 28 5.97 3.50 -4.26
C ASP A 28 6.38 2.09 -4.70
N VAL A 29 5.39 1.24 -5.02
CA VAL A 29 5.61 -0.15 -5.40
C VAL A 29 5.63 -0.26 -6.91
N VAL A 30 6.75 -0.74 -7.45
CA VAL A 30 6.94 -0.98 -8.88
C VAL A 30 6.95 -2.48 -9.21
N ARG A 31 6.33 -2.81 -10.35
CA ARG A 31 6.35 -4.16 -10.94
C ARG A 31 6.76 -4.03 -12.40
N ARG A 32 7.81 -4.76 -12.81
CA ARG A 32 8.36 -4.72 -14.17
C ARG A 32 8.64 -3.28 -14.67
N GLY A 33 9.16 -2.43 -13.79
CA GLY A 33 9.48 -1.02 -14.10
C GLY A 33 8.28 -0.06 -14.16
N LYS A 34 7.05 -0.53 -13.86
CA LYS A 34 5.86 0.32 -13.79
C LYS A 34 5.39 0.47 -12.35
N LEU A 35 5.03 1.70 -11.96
CA LEU A 35 4.37 1.96 -10.68
C LEU A 35 3.00 1.30 -10.69
N VAL A 36 2.77 0.38 -9.75
CA VAL A 36 1.50 -0.36 -9.64
C VAL A 36 0.69 0.07 -8.42
N ALA A 37 1.36 0.47 -7.35
CA ALA A 37 0.73 0.84 -6.09
C ALA A 37 1.55 1.87 -5.34
N ARG A 38 0.90 2.61 -4.45
CA ARG A 38 1.54 3.48 -3.46
C ARG A 38 1.04 3.12 -2.07
N VAL A 39 1.97 2.91 -1.15
CA VAL A 39 1.72 2.64 0.26
C VAL A 39 1.91 3.93 1.03
N ALA A 40 0.83 4.46 1.59
CA ALA A 40 0.80 5.71 2.35
C ALA A 40 0.46 5.45 3.83
N PRO A 41 0.93 6.30 4.76
CA PRO A 41 0.57 6.22 6.17
C PRO A 41 -0.92 6.48 6.35
N ILE A 42 -1.57 5.76 7.27
CA ILE A 42 -2.87 6.21 7.79
C ILE A 42 -2.61 7.09 9.01
N PRO A 43 -3.01 8.37 8.99
CA PRO A 43 -2.85 9.23 10.15
C PRO A 43 -3.72 8.69 11.30
N GLU A 44 -3.26 8.84 12.55
CA GLU A 44 -3.93 8.30 13.74
C GLU A 44 -5.41 8.70 13.84
N ARG A 45 -5.76 9.92 13.41
CA ARG A 45 -7.16 10.40 13.33
C ARG A 45 -8.05 9.61 12.37
N SER A 46 -7.46 8.89 11.41
CA SER A 46 -8.12 8.08 10.40
C SER A 46 -8.00 6.58 10.67
N MET A 47 -7.32 6.14 11.73
CA MET A 47 -7.30 4.73 12.15
C MET A 47 -8.70 4.21 12.54
N LYS A 48 -9.59 5.12 12.97
CA LYS A 48 -11.01 4.86 13.21
C LYS A 48 -11.89 4.94 11.96
N ALA A 49 -11.37 5.43 10.83
CA ALA A 49 -12.12 5.46 9.60
C ALA A 49 -12.25 4.02 9.12
N THR A 50 -13.43 3.43 9.38
CA THR A 50 -13.93 2.22 8.72
C THR A 50 -13.45 2.23 7.28
N ALA A 51 -12.68 1.19 6.91
CA ALA A 51 -12.15 0.97 5.56
C ALA A 51 -13.17 1.52 4.56
N ALA A 52 -12.82 2.59 3.86
CA ALA A 52 -13.78 3.47 3.18
C ALA A 52 -14.30 2.84 1.87
N GLY A 53 -14.65 1.55 1.92
CA GLY A 53 -14.94 0.67 0.79
C GLY A 53 -13.74 -0.12 0.28
N GLY A 54 -12.59 -0.10 0.97
CA GLY A 54 -11.36 -0.79 0.56
C GLY A 54 -11.24 -2.23 1.11
N TRP A 55 -10.54 -3.10 0.39
CA TRP A 55 -10.26 -4.46 0.83
C TRP A 55 -9.20 -4.46 1.93
N VAL A 56 -9.54 -4.98 3.11
CA VAL A 56 -8.62 -5.01 4.26
C VAL A 56 -7.80 -6.29 4.25
N VAL A 57 -6.48 -6.18 4.34
CA VAL A 57 -5.56 -7.32 4.42
C VAL A 57 -4.64 -7.22 5.62
N GLY A 58 -4.44 -8.34 6.30
CA GLY A 58 -3.42 -8.46 7.35
C GLY A 58 -2.02 -8.60 6.74
N LEU A 59 -0.99 -8.36 7.57
CA LEU A 59 0.41 -8.52 7.17
C LEU A 59 0.74 -9.96 6.71
N ASP A 60 0.08 -10.95 7.30
CA ASP A 60 0.20 -12.36 6.92
C ASP A 60 -0.40 -12.63 5.53
N GLU A 61 -1.57 -12.06 5.26
CA GLU A 61 -2.23 -12.16 3.96
C GLU A 61 -1.46 -11.40 2.87
N LEU A 62 -0.89 -10.25 3.22
CA LEU A 62 0.00 -9.51 2.32
C LEU A 62 1.24 -10.33 1.95
N ARG A 63 1.80 -11.13 2.87
CA ARG A 63 2.93 -12.02 2.60
C ARG A 63 2.54 -13.21 1.73
N THR A 64 1.46 -13.88 2.09
CA THR A 64 1.00 -15.12 1.43
C THR A 64 0.38 -14.84 0.06
N ARG A 65 -0.32 -13.72 -0.08
CA ARG A 65 -1.10 -13.36 -1.28
C ARG A 65 -0.68 -12.04 -1.91
N ALA A 66 0.55 -11.58 -1.65
CA ALA A 66 1.12 -10.34 -2.21
C ALA A 66 0.71 -10.12 -3.67
N GLY A 67 1.01 -11.11 -4.54
CA GLY A 67 0.72 -11.02 -5.97
C GLY A 67 -0.74 -10.62 -6.27
N ARG A 68 -1.71 -11.33 -5.68
CA ARG A 68 -3.14 -11.06 -5.88
C ARG A 68 -3.54 -9.70 -5.31
N CYS A 69 -2.97 -9.29 -4.19
CA CYS A 69 -3.23 -7.98 -3.62
C CYS A 69 -2.77 -6.86 -4.54
N PHE A 70 -1.55 -6.95 -5.04
CA PHE A 70 -1.02 -5.94 -5.94
C PHE A 70 -1.66 -5.99 -7.34
N ASP A 71 -2.15 -7.15 -7.80
CA ASP A 71 -2.92 -7.22 -9.05
C ASP A 71 -4.27 -6.48 -8.90
N ARG A 72 -4.96 -6.59 -7.75
CA ARG A 72 -6.18 -5.82 -7.45
C ARG A 72 -5.91 -4.31 -7.35
N VAL A 73 -4.82 -3.95 -6.67
CA VAL A 73 -4.40 -2.55 -6.59
C VAL A 73 -4.04 -2.02 -7.96
N ALA A 74 -3.32 -2.79 -8.79
CA ALA A 74 -3.05 -2.39 -10.17
C ALA A 74 -4.33 -2.22 -11.00
N ALA A 75 -5.41 -2.92 -10.65
CA ALA A 75 -6.73 -2.77 -11.27
C ALA A 75 -7.53 -1.55 -10.78
N GLY A 76 -6.99 -0.76 -9.84
CA GLY A 76 -7.64 0.45 -9.31
C GLY A 76 -8.15 0.32 -7.88
N GLU A 77 -8.11 -0.89 -7.30
CA GLU A 77 -8.64 -1.14 -5.96
C GLU A 77 -7.73 -0.56 -4.87
N THR A 78 -8.31 -0.15 -3.74
CA THR A 78 -7.56 0.33 -2.57
C THR A 78 -7.56 -0.76 -1.51
N ILE A 79 -6.37 -1.03 -0.97
CA ILE A 79 -6.16 -2.03 0.07
C ILE A 79 -5.75 -1.35 1.36
N ASP A 80 -6.42 -1.68 2.44
CA ASP A 80 -6.09 -1.20 3.77
C ASP A 80 -5.30 -2.29 4.51
N VAL A 81 -4.11 -1.95 5.03
CA VAL A 81 -3.26 -2.89 5.75
C VAL A 81 -3.50 -2.75 7.24
N VAL A 82 -3.90 -3.86 7.87
CA VAL A 82 -4.10 -3.94 9.32
C VAL A 82 -3.01 -4.75 10.00
N ARG A 83 -2.54 -4.26 11.14
CA ARG A 83 -1.61 -4.95 12.02
C ARG A 83 -2.20 -4.95 13.43
N ARG A 84 -2.37 -6.14 14.02
CA ARG A 84 -2.96 -6.31 15.36
C ARG A 84 -4.33 -5.65 15.55
N GLY A 85 -5.13 -5.56 14.48
CA GLY A 85 -6.46 -4.94 14.50
C GLY A 85 -6.47 -3.43 14.23
N GLU A 86 -5.31 -2.80 14.02
CA GLU A 86 -5.20 -1.37 13.72
C GLU A 86 -4.74 -1.14 12.29
N LEU A 87 -5.31 -0.14 11.64
CA LEU A 87 -4.90 0.30 10.32
C LEU A 87 -3.53 0.97 10.40
N VAL A 88 -2.52 0.40 9.75
CA VAL A 88 -1.15 0.91 9.76
C VAL A 88 -0.77 1.61 8.46
N ALA A 89 -1.32 1.16 7.34
CA ALA A 89 -0.99 1.69 6.03
C ALA A 89 -2.16 1.51 5.06
N ARG A 90 -2.22 2.39 4.07
CA ARG A 90 -3.14 2.28 2.93
C ARG A 90 -2.33 2.09 1.66
N ILE A 91 -2.68 1.07 0.89
CA ILE A 91 -2.13 0.78 -0.42
C ILE A 91 -3.14 1.25 -1.47
N GLU A 92 -2.81 2.32 -2.17
CA GLU A 92 -3.62 2.88 -3.25
C GLU A 92 -3.06 2.49 -4.61
N SER A 93 -3.94 2.43 -5.61
CA SER A 93 -3.56 2.17 -6.98
C SER A 93 -2.81 3.36 -7.56
N ALA A 94 -1.70 3.07 -8.23
CA ALA A 94 -0.95 4.11 -8.93
C ALA A 94 -1.78 4.78 -10.04
N ALA A 95 -2.73 4.03 -10.62
CA ALA A 95 -3.67 4.54 -11.62
C ALA A 95 -4.68 5.54 -11.03
N ARG A 96 -5.02 5.45 -9.73
CA ARG A 96 -5.86 6.45 -9.05
C ARG A 96 -5.12 7.76 -8.80
N ASP A 97 -3.79 7.69 -8.76
CA ASP A 97 -2.87 8.82 -8.73
C ASP A 97 -2.23 9.04 -10.11
N GLU A 98 -2.93 8.74 -11.22
CA GLU A 98 -2.52 9.31 -12.51
C GLU A 98 -2.61 10.83 -12.32
N PRO A 99 -1.47 11.53 -12.20
CA PRO A 99 -1.52 12.96 -12.01
C PRO A 99 -2.14 13.47 -13.30
N ARG A 100 -3.05 14.43 -13.18
CA ARG A 100 -3.23 15.42 -14.23
C ARG A 100 -1.83 15.87 -14.68
N ARG A 101 -1.27 15.23 -15.72
CA ARG A 101 -0.25 15.82 -16.58
C ARG A 101 -0.99 16.93 -17.31
N THR A 102 -1.15 18.03 -16.58
CA THR A 102 -1.57 19.29 -17.14
C THR A 102 -0.39 19.74 -17.99
N ALA A 103 -0.65 19.79 -19.29
CA ALA A 103 -0.11 20.65 -20.35
C ALA A 103 1.22 21.37 -20.08
#